data_AF-A0A1V3PGP7-F1
#
_entry.id   AF-A0A1V3PGP7-F1
#
_cell.length_a   1.000
_cell.length_b   1.000
_cell.length_c   1.000
_cell.angle_alpha   90.00
_cell.angle_beta   90.00
_cell.angle_gamma   90.00
#
_symmetry.space_group_name_H-M   'P 1'
#
loop_
_entity.id
_entity.type
_entity.pdbx_description
1 polymer ?
#
loop_
_entity_poly.entity_id
_entity_poly.type
_entity_poly.pdbx_seq_one_letter_code
_entity_poly.pdbx_strand_id
1 'polypeptide(L)'
;MSAPAEVLHVEVTRGSLERALDLFNALIFEFAKRGSTVEVDAEKKWTVLIIEGTRVELSVTERVRRKEHVDTPEETKAKERYWKLPRYPGREYPGTPRHDYLATGILTITAGRWPSRSWNDTERTPLERRFPEVVSGLILLAAEIHAREEKQAREAEQRRLAKEHYARIMEQRKRERGLFEALETEATKWERAARLRAYVDAVEHAATLEDELTDELVDWIDWARTKADWLDPMIRVSDLILDAPEPEKPALWW
;
A
#
# COMPACT_ATOMS: atom_id res chain seq x y z
N MET A 1 -29.79 -22.14 19.12
CA MET A 1 -28.90 -22.73 18.10
C MET A 1 -29.11 -21.94 16.82
N SER A 2 -28.17 -21.05 16.49
CA SER A 2 -28.23 -20.27 15.25
C SER A 2 -27.78 -21.16 14.09
N ALA A 3 -28.60 -21.32 13.07
CA ALA A 3 -28.15 -21.89 11.81
C ALA A 3 -27.01 -21.01 11.26
N PRO A 4 -25.92 -21.59 10.72
CA PRO A 4 -24.88 -20.81 10.06
C PRO A 4 -25.49 -20.05 8.88
N ALA A 5 -25.21 -18.76 8.81
CA ALA A 5 -25.74 -17.85 7.79
C ALA A 5 -24.97 -17.99 6.47
N GLU A 6 -25.04 -19.16 5.84
CA GLU A 6 -24.63 -19.35 4.44
C GLU A 6 -25.72 -18.77 3.54
N VAL A 7 -25.77 -17.44 3.46
CA VAL A 7 -26.79 -16.73 2.66
C VAL A 7 -26.16 -16.33 1.33
N LEU A 8 -26.77 -16.78 0.23
CA LEU A 8 -26.42 -16.37 -1.13
C LEU A 8 -26.48 -14.83 -1.26
N HIS A 9 -25.65 -14.24 -2.12
CA HIS A 9 -25.65 -12.79 -2.33
C HIS A 9 -26.86 -12.36 -3.17
N VAL A 10 -27.99 -12.18 -2.48
CA VAL A 10 -29.28 -11.84 -3.07
C VAL A 10 -29.80 -10.56 -2.42
N GLU A 11 -29.99 -9.52 -3.23
CA GLU A 11 -30.55 -8.23 -2.82
C GLU A 11 -31.83 -7.96 -3.60
N VAL A 12 -32.90 -8.67 -3.21
CA VAL A 12 -34.21 -8.62 -3.87
C VAL A 12 -35.32 -8.44 -2.86
N THR A 13 -36.47 -7.94 -3.31
CA THR A 13 -37.67 -7.84 -2.45
C THR A 13 -38.24 -9.23 -2.18
N ARG A 14 -39.04 -9.35 -1.10
CA ARG A 14 -39.62 -10.64 -0.67
C ARG A 14 -40.41 -11.35 -1.78
N GLY A 15 -41.05 -10.60 -2.67
CA GLY A 15 -41.84 -11.16 -3.79
C GLY A 15 -40.98 -11.75 -4.91
N SER A 16 -39.70 -11.41 -5.01
CA SER A 16 -38.78 -11.91 -6.03
C SER A 16 -37.72 -12.86 -5.48
N LEU A 17 -37.76 -13.15 -4.18
CA LEU A 17 -36.79 -14.00 -3.50
C LEU A 17 -36.77 -15.42 -4.06
N GLU A 18 -37.94 -16.06 -4.21
CA GLU A 18 -38.06 -17.42 -4.74
C GLU A 18 -37.42 -17.53 -6.13
N ARG A 19 -37.78 -16.61 -7.03
CA ARG A 19 -37.23 -16.54 -8.39
C ARG A 19 -35.71 -16.32 -8.40
N ALA A 20 -35.20 -15.46 -7.53
CA ALA A 20 -33.76 -15.23 -7.41
C ALA A 20 -33.02 -16.49 -6.90
N LEU A 21 -33.60 -17.22 -5.95
CA LEU A 21 -33.05 -18.48 -5.45
C LEU A 21 -33.08 -19.58 -6.51
N ASP A 22 -34.14 -19.66 -7.31
CA ASP A 22 -34.23 -20.61 -8.42
C ASP A 22 -33.16 -20.36 -9.49
N LEU A 23 -32.93 -19.08 -9.84
CA LEU A 23 -31.84 -18.68 -10.74
C LEU A 23 -30.47 -19.09 -10.20
N PHE A 24 -30.21 -18.82 -8.92
CA PHE A 24 -28.97 -19.23 -8.26
C PHE A 24 -28.82 -20.75 -8.26
N ASN A 25 -29.86 -21.47 -7.85
CA ASN A 25 -29.86 -22.92 -7.79
C ASN A 25 -29.57 -23.53 -9.16
N ALA A 26 -30.20 -23.01 -10.23
CA ALA A 26 -29.93 -23.43 -11.60
C ALA A 26 -28.47 -23.20 -11.99
N LEU A 27 -27.88 -22.04 -11.66
CA LEU A 27 -26.47 -21.76 -11.92
C LEU A 27 -25.57 -22.74 -11.15
N ILE A 28 -25.82 -22.94 -9.86
CA ILE A 28 -25.03 -23.85 -9.00
C ILE A 28 -25.06 -25.26 -9.59
N PHE A 29 -26.25 -25.78 -9.95
CA PHE A 29 -26.37 -27.11 -10.55
C PHE A 29 -25.65 -27.22 -11.90
N GLU A 30 -25.77 -26.21 -12.75
CA GLU A 30 -25.12 -26.22 -14.08
C GLU A 30 -23.60 -26.21 -13.97
N PHE A 31 -23.05 -25.44 -13.03
CA PHE A 31 -21.61 -25.37 -12.81
C PHE A 31 -21.08 -26.56 -12.00
N ALA A 32 -21.85 -27.12 -11.07
CA ALA A 32 -21.51 -28.36 -10.38
C ALA A 32 -21.36 -29.53 -11.36
N LYS A 33 -22.22 -29.64 -12.37
CA LYS A 33 -22.09 -30.63 -13.46
C LYS A 33 -20.77 -30.50 -14.23
N ARG A 34 -20.20 -29.30 -14.27
CA ARG A 34 -18.94 -28.97 -14.95
C ARG A 34 -17.72 -29.08 -14.02
N GLY A 35 -17.89 -29.61 -12.81
CA GLY A 35 -16.82 -29.77 -11.82
C GLY A 35 -16.42 -28.48 -11.10
N SER A 36 -17.21 -27.41 -11.23
CA SER A 36 -17.00 -26.16 -10.49
C SER A 36 -17.55 -26.27 -9.07
N THR A 37 -16.96 -25.53 -8.14
CA THR A 37 -17.44 -25.45 -6.75
C THR A 37 -18.02 -24.07 -6.45
N VAL A 38 -18.86 -23.99 -5.43
CA VAL A 38 -19.49 -22.75 -4.97
C VAL A 38 -19.13 -22.56 -3.51
N GLU A 39 -18.62 -21.39 -3.19
CA GLU A 39 -18.32 -20.95 -1.84
C GLU A 39 -19.22 -19.77 -1.47
N VAL A 40 -19.71 -19.76 -0.24
CA VAL A 40 -20.47 -18.63 0.31
C VAL A 40 -19.66 -18.03 1.45
N ASP A 41 -19.25 -16.78 1.29
CA ASP A 41 -18.60 -16.01 2.34
C ASP A 41 -19.68 -15.39 3.22
N ALA A 42 -19.90 -15.96 4.40
CA ALA A 42 -20.93 -15.52 5.35
C ALA A 42 -20.64 -14.14 5.96
N GLU A 43 -19.37 -13.71 6.03
CA GLU A 43 -18.99 -12.41 6.59
C GLU A 43 -19.25 -11.29 5.58
N LYS A 44 -18.86 -11.51 4.33
CA LYS A 44 -19.01 -10.53 3.24
C LYS A 44 -20.36 -10.63 2.53
N LYS A 45 -21.11 -11.70 2.78
CA LYS A 45 -22.37 -12.06 2.11
C LYS A 45 -22.19 -12.17 0.60
N TRP A 46 -21.07 -12.73 0.16
CA TRP A 46 -20.76 -12.92 -1.26
C TRP A 46 -20.86 -14.40 -1.63
N THR A 47 -21.41 -14.65 -2.81
CA THR A 47 -21.37 -15.98 -3.43
C THR A 47 -20.24 -15.99 -4.44
N VAL A 48 -19.34 -16.98 -4.33
CA VAL A 48 -18.20 -17.13 -5.22
C VAL A 48 -18.31 -18.46 -5.94
N LEU A 49 -18.29 -18.39 -7.26
CA LEU A 49 -18.22 -19.55 -8.13
C LEU A 49 -16.77 -19.79 -8.53
N ILE A 50 -16.27 -21.00 -8.30
CA ILE A 50 -14.90 -21.40 -8.66
C ILE A 50 -14.96 -22.19 -9.96
N ILE A 51 -14.65 -21.53 -11.07
CA ILE A 51 -14.63 -22.11 -12.41
C ILE A 51 -13.17 -22.37 -12.77
N GLU A 52 -12.79 -23.65 -12.93
CA GLU A 52 -11.41 -24.05 -13.29
C GLU A 52 -10.33 -23.40 -12.38
N GLY A 53 -10.63 -23.28 -11.08
CA GLY A 53 -9.74 -22.65 -10.10
C GLY A 53 -9.81 -21.12 -10.05
N THR A 54 -10.56 -20.48 -10.95
CA THR A 54 -10.76 -19.03 -10.97
C THR A 54 -11.99 -18.64 -10.17
N ARG A 55 -11.83 -17.66 -9.27
CA ARG A 55 -12.91 -17.16 -8.40
C ARG A 55 -13.72 -16.09 -9.13
N VAL A 56 -15.03 -16.31 -9.25
CA VAL A 56 -15.98 -15.38 -9.84
C VAL A 56 -17.06 -15.05 -8.81
N GLU A 57 -17.02 -13.83 -8.27
CA GLU A 57 -18.08 -13.32 -7.39
C GLU A 57 -19.39 -13.18 -8.18
N LEU A 58 -20.52 -13.56 -7.59
CA LEU A 58 -21.84 -13.59 -8.20
C LEU A 58 -22.86 -12.96 -7.25
N SER A 59 -23.72 -12.10 -7.78
CA SER A 59 -24.83 -11.49 -7.05
C SER A 59 -26.09 -11.41 -7.89
N VAL A 60 -27.25 -11.52 -7.25
CA VAL A 60 -28.56 -11.24 -7.88
C VAL A 60 -29.19 -10.05 -7.17
N THR A 61 -29.51 -9.01 -7.91
CA THR A 61 -30.14 -7.80 -7.39
C THR A 61 -31.45 -7.54 -8.10
N GLU A 62 -32.41 -6.90 -7.42
CA GLU A 62 -33.66 -6.46 -8.02
C GLU A 62 -33.61 -4.95 -8.27
N ARG A 63 -33.99 -4.52 -9.47
CA ARG A 63 -34.24 -3.11 -9.72
C ARG A 63 -35.45 -2.66 -8.92
N VAL A 64 -35.27 -1.67 -8.05
CA VAL A 64 -36.39 -1.04 -7.32
C VAL A 64 -36.74 0.30 -7.96
N ARG A 65 -38.04 0.57 -8.12
CA ARG A 65 -38.51 1.86 -8.61
C ARG A 65 -38.70 2.79 -7.42
N ARG A 66 -37.97 3.91 -7.42
CA ARG A 66 -38.12 4.97 -6.43
C ARG A 66 -39.33 5.86 -6.77
N LYS A 67 -40.19 6.14 -5.80
CA LYS A 67 -41.27 7.12 -5.86
C LYS A 67 -41.14 8.09 -4.68
N GLU A 68 -41.57 9.34 -4.85
CA GLU A 68 -41.68 10.27 -3.72
C GLU A 68 -42.69 9.73 -2.70
N HIS A 69 -42.30 9.74 -1.44
CA HIS A 69 -43.13 9.23 -0.36
C HIS A 69 -44.34 10.13 -0.15
N VAL A 70 -45.52 9.52 -0.10
CA VAL A 70 -46.76 10.21 0.26
C VAL A 70 -47.05 9.87 1.71
N ASP A 71 -47.08 10.89 2.56
CA ASP A 71 -47.32 10.73 3.99
C ASP A 71 -48.54 9.83 4.24
N THR A 72 -48.35 8.79 5.04
CA THR A 72 -49.46 7.98 5.51
C THR A 72 -50.38 8.82 6.42
N PRO A 73 -51.66 8.40 6.60
CA PRO A 73 -52.54 9.07 7.55
C PRO A 73 -51.97 9.13 8.98
N GLU A 74 -51.15 8.14 9.37
CA GLU A 74 -50.48 8.10 10.66
C GLU A 74 -49.34 9.10 10.78
N GLU A 75 -48.52 9.23 9.74
CA GLU A 75 -47.44 10.22 9.66
C GLU A 75 -47.98 11.64 9.58
N THR A 76 -49.07 11.85 8.84
CA THR A 76 -49.80 13.12 8.80
C THR A 76 -50.28 13.50 10.20
N LYS A 77 -50.92 12.57 10.92
CA LYS A 77 -51.33 12.78 12.32
C LYS A 77 -50.14 13.02 13.25
N ALA A 78 -49.00 12.39 13.02
CA ALA A 78 -47.78 12.62 13.80
C ALA A 78 -47.23 14.04 13.58
N LYS A 79 -47.16 14.51 12.33
CA LYS A 79 -46.78 15.89 11.96
C LYS A 79 -47.74 16.91 12.55
N GLU A 80 -49.05 16.66 12.45
CA GLU A 80 -50.06 17.54 13.07
C GLU A 80 -49.92 17.60 14.60
N ARG A 81 -49.72 16.46 15.27
CA ARG A 81 -49.50 16.41 16.72
C ARG A 81 -48.23 17.17 17.12
N TYR A 82 -47.17 17.10 16.31
CA TYR A 82 -45.96 17.86 16.54
C TYR A 82 -46.22 19.38 16.53
N TRP A 83 -47.00 19.88 15.57
CA TRP A 83 -47.32 21.31 15.47
C TRP A 83 -48.32 21.81 16.53
N LYS A 84 -49.20 20.94 17.04
CA LYS A 84 -50.22 21.29 18.06
C LYS A 84 -49.68 21.37 19.49
N LEU A 85 -48.49 20.83 19.77
CA LEU A 85 -47.91 20.80 21.12
C LEU A 85 -46.97 22.00 21.36
N PRO A 86 -46.81 22.49 22.60
CA PRO A 86 -45.88 23.58 22.91
C PRO A 86 -44.43 23.23 22.52
N ARG A 87 -43.71 24.18 21.94
CA ARG A 87 -42.31 23.99 21.51
C ARG A 87 -41.38 23.93 22.72
N TYR A 88 -40.66 22.81 22.88
CA TYR A 88 -39.62 22.63 23.89
C TYR A 88 -38.26 22.35 23.19
N PRO A 89 -37.14 22.78 23.77
CA PRO A 89 -35.81 22.47 23.23
C PRO A 89 -35.56 20.95 23.22
N GLY A 90 -35.02 20.41 22.13
CA GLY A 90 -34.68 18.98 21.98
C GLY A 90 -35.78 18.09 21.37
N ARG A 91 -36.88 18.67 20.90
CA ARG A 91 -37.96 17.90 20.25
C ARG A 91 -37.64 17.64 18.77
N GLU A 92 -37.53 16.38 18.38
CA GLU A 92 -37.29 16.00 17.00
C GLU A 92 -38.59 16.00 16.17
N TYR A 93 -38.48 16.44 14.91
CA TYR A 93 -39.58 16.37 13.95
C TYR A 93 -39.85 14.92 13.57
N PRO A 94 -41.11 14.47 13.46
CA PRO A 94 -41.43 13.12 13.00
C PRO A 94 -40.76 12.83 11.64
N GLY A 95 -39.79 11.93 11.64
CA GLY A 95 -39.06 11.56 10.44
C GLY A 95 -39.95 10.74 9.52
N THR A 96 -40.30 11.28 8.35
CA THR A 96 -40.94 10.51 7.28
C THR A 96 -39.89 10.16 6.22
N PRO A 97 -39.93 8.95 5.64
CA PRO A 97 -39.13 8.62 4.49
C PRO A 97 -39.35 9.67 3.38
N ARG A 98 -38.29 10.00 2.63
CA ARG A 98 -38.43 10.87 1.45
C ARG A 98 -38.95 10.11 0.23
N HIS A 99 -38.75 8.79 0.21
CA HIS A 99 -39.04 7.96 -0.93
C HIS A 99 -39.63 6.61 -0.51
N ASP A 100 -40.54 6.12 -1.32
CA ASP A 100 -41.02 4.74 -1.33
C ASP A 100 -40.31 3.95 -2.43
N TYR A 101 -40.00 2.68 -2.16
CA TYR A 101 -39.39 1.78 -3.11
C TYR A 101 -40.39 0.69 -3.50
N LEU A 102 -40.68 0.59 -4.79
CA LEU A 102 -41.58 -0.41 -5.35
C LEU A 102 -40.76 -1.52 -6.00
N ALA A 103 -41.03 -2.76 -5.57
CA ALA A 103 -40.56 -3.96 -6.23
C ALA A 103 -40.95 -3.93 -7.72
N THR A 104 -40.00 -4.10 -8.63
CA THR A 104 -40.31 -4.18 -10.07
C THR A 104 -40.33 -5.62 -10.56
N GLY A 105 -39.74 -6.55 -9.80
CA GLY A 105 -39.54 -7.94 -10.23
C GLY A 105 -38.48 -8.11 -11.32
N ILE A 106 -37.79 -7.03 -11.72
CA ILE A 106 -36.73 -7.05 -12.73
C ILE A 106 -35.42 -7.40 -12.02
N LEU A 107 -34.92 -8.60 -12.28
CA LEU A 107 -33.69 -9.13 -11.69
C LEU A 107 -32.47 -8.83 -12.57
N THR A 108 -31.32 -8.73 -11.90
CA THR A 108 -30.01 -8.54 -12.50
C THR A 108 -29.03 -9.51 -11.86
N ILE A 109 -28.39 -10.36 -12.67
CA ILE A 109 -27.23 -11.16 -12.27
C ILE A 109 -25.99 -10.33 -12.57
N THR A 110 -25.15 -10.08 -11.57
CA THR A 110 -23.83 -9.45 -11.74
C THR A 110 -22.75 -10.46 -11.36
N ALA A 111 -21.69 -10.53 -12.16
CA ALA A 111 -20.57 -11.41 -11.93
C ALA A 111 -19.23 -10.69 -12.11
N GLY A 112 -18.29 -11.01 -11.22
CA GLY A 112 -16.96 -10.42 -11.18
C GLY A 112 -16.96 -8.96 -10.70
N ARG A 113 -15.78 -8.51 -10.28
CA ARG A 113 -15.55 -7.13 -9.84
C ARG A 113 -14.81 -6.32 -10.89
N TRP A 114 -13.70 -6.86 -11.38
CA TRP A 114 -12.97 -6.28 -12.50
C TRP A 114 -12.04 -7.31 -13.16
N PRO A 115 -12.35 -7.78 -14.38
CA PRO A 115 -13.53 -7.45 -15.18
C PRO A 115 -14.85 -7.87 -14.52
N SER A 116 -15.95 -7.23 -14.91
CA SER A 116 -17.30 -7.58 -14.45
C SER A 116 -18.26 -7.68 -15.62
N ARG A 117 -19.31 -8.48 -15.46
CA ARG A 117 -20.42 -8.62 -16.41
C ARG A 117 -21.74 -8.61 -15.67
N SER A 118 -22.79 -8.14 -16.35
CA SER A 118 -24.13 -8.13 -15.78
C SER A 118 -25.16 -8.53 -16.83
N TRP A 119 -26.12 -9.36 -16.42
CA TRP A 119 -27.28 -9.75 -17.22
C TRP A 119 -28.53 -9.29 -16.50
N ASN A 120 -29.41 -8.62 -17.22
CA ASN A 120 -30.64 -8.05 -16.67
C ASN A 120 -31.85 -8.69 -17.33
N ASP A 121 -32.93 -8.83 -16.56
CA ASP A 121 -34.26 -9.00 -17.11
C ASP A 121 -34.58 -7.86 -18.08
N THR A 122 -35.32 -8.21 -19.13
CA THR A 122 -35.89 -7.24 -20.06
C THR A 122 -37.40 -7.39 -20.06
N GLU A 123 -38.13 -6.36 -20.49
CA GLU A 123 -39.60 -6.39 -20.55
C GLU A 123 -40.16 -7.60 -21.33
N ARG A 124 -39.38 -8.15 -22.27
CA ARG A 124 -39.80 -9.24 -23.16
C ARG A 124 -39.12 -10.58 -22.87
N THR A 125 -37.95 -10.55 -22.23
CA THR A 125 -37.12 -11.74 -22.05
C THR A 125 -36.58 -11.78 -20.62
N PRO A 126 -37.08 -12.72 -19.80
CA PRO A 126 -36.58 -12.91 -18.45
C PRO A 126 -35.25 -13.69 -18.46
N LEU A 127 -34.45 -13.56 -17.41
CA LEU A 127 -33.12 -14.15 -17.27
C LEU A 127 -33.12 -15.67 -17.43
N GLU A 128 -34.17 -16.35 -17.01
CA GLU A 128 -34.35 -17.80 -17.15
C GLU A 128 -34.29 -18.23 -18.62
N ARG A 129 -34.83 -17.42 -19.53
CA ARG A 129 -34.77 -17.71 -20.98
C ARG A 129 -33.39 -17.43 -21.58
N ARG A 130 -32.59 -16.59 -20.93
CA ARG A 130 -31.22 -16.25 -21.31
C ARG A 130 -30.18 -17.03 -20.51
N PHE A 131 -30.60 -18.05 -19.78
CA PHE A 131 -29.71 -18.84 -18.92
C PHE A 131 -28.47 -19.39 -19.65
N PRO A 132 -28.55 -19.92 -20.89
CA PRO A 132 -27.35 -20.34 -21.63
C PRO A 132 -26.36 -19.20 -21.92
N GLU A 133 -26.87 -17.98 -22.12
CA GLU A 133 -26.04 -16.78 -22.33
C GLU A 133 -25.32 -16.39 -21.04
N VAL A 134 -26.02 -16.43 -19.90
CA VAL A 134 -25.42 -16.17 -18.58
C VAL A 134 -24.30 -17.17 -18.29
N VAL A 135 -24.57 -18.47 -18.48
CA VAL A 135 -23.57 -19.53 -18.25
C VAL A 135 -22.35 -19.35 -19.15
N SER A 136 -22.54 -19.10 -20.44
CA SER A 136 -21.44 -18.87 -21.39
C SER A 136 -20.65 -17.62 -21.01
N GLY A 137 -21.35 -16.56 -20.60
CA GLY A 137 -20.74 -15.31 -20.18
C GLY A 137 -19.91 -15.44 -18.90
N LEU A 138 -20.31 -16.29 -17.96
CA LEU A 138 -19.56 -16.61 -16.73
C LEU A 138 -18.27 -17.38 -17.04
N ILE A 139 -18.30 -18.34 -17.96
CA ILE A 139 -17.08 -19.06 -18.39
C ILE A 139 -16.09 -18.12 -19.05
N LEU A 140 -16.57 -17.28 -19.98
CA LEU A 140 -15.73 -16.29 -20.64
C LEU A 140 -15.14 -15.29 -19.64
N LEU A 141 -15.93 -14.89 -18.64
CA LEU A 141 -15.45 -14.01 -17.58
C LEU A 141 -14.37 -14.69 -16.73
N ALA A 142 -14.55 -15.96 -16.35
CA ALA A 142 -13.54 -16.71 -15.60
C ALA A 142 -12.22 -16.79 -16.39
N ALA A 143 -12.26 -17.13 -17.68
CA ALA A 143 -11.07 -17.16 -18.53
C ALA A 143 -10.38 -15.78 -18.61
N GLU A 144 -11.17 -14.70 -18.70
CA GLU A 144 -10.66 -13.32 -18.74
C GLU A 144 -9.98 -12.91 -17.43
N ILE A 145 -10.60 -13.25 -16.29
CA ILE A 145 -10.02 -13.04 -14.95
C ILE A 145 -8.70 -13.82 -14.83
N HIS A 146 -8.70 -15.11 -15.19
CA HIS A 146 -7.51 -15.96 -15.10
C HIS A 146 -6.33 -15.40 -15.91
N ALA A 147 -6.56 -15.05 -17.18
CA ALA A 147 -5.52 -14.48 -18.04
C ALA A 147 -4.97 -13.16 -17.49
N ARG A 148 -5.85 -12.35 -16.87
CA ARG A 148 -5.45 -11.10 -16.22
C ARG A 148 -4.59 -11.34 -14.99
N GLU A 149 -4.99 -12.25 -14.11
CA GLU A 149 -4.25 -12.60 -12.90
C GLU A 149 -2.88 -13.18 -13.24
N GLU A 150 -2.80 -14.07 -14.23
CA GLU A 150 -1.53 -14.63 -14.69
C GLU A 150 -0.59 -13.55 -15.23
N LYS A 151 -1.11 -12.64 -16.07
CA LYS A 151 -0.33 -11.50 -16.57
C LYS A 151 0.18 -10.63 -15.43
N GLN A 152 -0.68 -10.30 -14.46
CA GLN A 152 -0.31 -9.49 -13.31
C GLN A 152 0.75 -10.17 -12.43
N ALA A 153 0.64 -11.48 -12.22
CA ALA A 153 1.61 -12.26 -11.47
C ALA A 153 2.98 -12.26 -12.16
N ARG A 154 3.01 -12.49 -13.49
CA ARG A 154 4.24 -12.41 -14.28
C ARG A 154 4.89 -11.03 -14.22
N GLU A 155 4.11 -9.96 -14.39
CA GLU A 155 4.63 -8.59 -14.29
C GLU A 155 5.10 -8.24 -12.87
N ALA A 156 4.40 -8.69 -11.83
CA ALA A 156 4.80 -8.47 -10.45
C ALA A 156 6.14 -9.15 -10.13
N GLU A 157 6.33 -10.37 -10.63
CA GLU A 157 7.59 -11.11 -10.48
C GLU A 157 8.74 -10.42 -11.20
N GLN A 158 8.54 -10.00 -12.45
CA GLN A 158 9.55 -9.24 -13.20
C GLN A 158 9.93 -7.93 -12.50
N ARG A 159 8.93 -7.21 -11.96
CA ARG A 159 9.19 -6.00 -11.17
C ARG A 159 9.95 -6.29 -9.88
N ARG A 160 9.68 -7.41 -9.21
CA ARG A 160 10.39 -7.84 -8.00
C ARG A 160 11.87 -8.11 -8.31
N LEU A 161 12.15 -8.94 -9.31
CA LEU A 161 13.50 -9.28 -9.74
C LEU A 161 14.29 -8.03 -10.19
N ALA A 162 13.65 -7.13 -10.94
CA ALA A 162 14.28 -5.87 -11.35
C ALA A 162 14.64 -4.97 -10.16
N LYS A 163 13.76 -4.88 -9.14
CA LYS A 163 14.03 -4.12 -7.91
C LYS A 163 15.17 -4.73 -7.10
N GLU A 164 15.19 -6.05 -6.94
CA GLU A 164 16.25 -6.76 -6.22
C GLU A 164 17.61 -6.59 -6.91
N HIS A 165 17.64 -6.74 -8.23
CA HIS A 165 18.84 -6.51 -9.03
C HIS A 165 19.35 -5.06 -8.91
N TYR A 166 18.44 -4.09 -9.03
CA TYR A 166 18.79 -2.67 -8.86
C TYR A 166 19.33 -2.37 -7.45
N ALA A 167 18.68 -2.88 -6.41
CA ALA A 167 19.11 -2.69 -5.03
C ALA A 167 20.52 -3.26 -4.80
N ARG A 168 20.81 -4.45 -5.33
CA ARG A 168 22.15 -5.07 -5.25
C ARG A 168 23.22 -4.21 -5.90
N ILE A 169 22.96 -3.71 -7.12
CA ILE A 169 23.90 -2.82 -7.82
C ILE A 169 24.13 -1.53 -7.03
N MET A 170 23.07 -0.94 -6.47
CA MET A 170 23.18 0.30 -5.70
C MET A 170 23.93 0.10 -4.39
N GLU A 171 23.73 -1.02 -3.71
CA GLU A 171 24.49 -1.35 -2.50
C GLU A 171 25.98 -1.54 -2.82
N GLN A 172 26.31 -2.29 -3.87
CA GLN A 172 27.69 -2.45 -4.32
C GLN A 172 28.32 -1.10 -4.66
N ARG A 173 27.63 -0.25 -5.43
CA ARG A 173 28.11 1.09 -5.77
C ARG A 173 28.32 1.97 -4.54
N LYS A 174 27.42 1.92 -3.55
CA LYS A 174 27.55 2.69 -2.31
C LYS A 174 28.75 2.21 -1.49
N ARG A 175 28.94 0.90 -1.41
CA ARG A 175 30.08 0.29 -0.71
C ARG A 175 31.41 0.65 -1.36
N GLU A 176 31.53 0.45 -2.67
CA GLU A 176 32.73 0.81 -3.45
C GLU A 176 33.05 2.29 -3.33
N ARG A 177 32.03 3.16 -3.41
CA ARG A 177 32.21 4.61 -3.22
C ARG A 177 32.73 4.95 -1.83
N GLY A 178 32.14 4.37 -0.77
CA GLY A 178 32.60 4.63 0.59
C GLY A 178 34.02 4.13 0.86
N LEU A 179 34.38 2.96 0.30
CA LEU A 179 35.75 2.44 0.37
C LEU A 179 36.73 3.37 -0.38
N PHE A 180 36.34 3.86 -1.55
CA PHE A 180 37.16 4.78 -2.33
C PHE A 180 37.34 6.14 -1.64
N GLU A 181 36.27 6.73 -1.09
CA GLU A 181 36.32 8.00 -0.34
C GLU A 181 37.22 7.89 0.90
N ALA A 182 37.16 6.75 1.61
CA ALA A 182 38.05 6.48 2.73
C ALA A 182 39.52 6.37 2.27
N LEU A 183 39.79 5.61 1.20
CA LEU A 183 41.12 5.46 0.64
C LEU A 183 41.71 6.81 0.17
N GLU A 184 40.92 7.63 -0.50
CA GLU A 184 41.34 8.96 -0.95
C GLU A 184 41.67 9.88 0.25
N THR A 185 40.86 9.81 1.30
CA THR A 185 41.10 10.55 2.54
C THR A 185 42.40 10.12 3.20
N GLU A 186 42.66 8.82 3.31
CA GLU A 186 43.91 8.29 3.88
C GLU A 186 45.12 8.68 3.01
N ALA A 187 45.04 8.50 1.69
CA ALA A 187 46.11 8.88 0.77
C ALA A 187 46.45 10.38 0.86
N THR A 188 45.42 11.23 0.96
CA THR A 188 45.59 12.68 1.12
C THR A 188 46.28 13.02 2.44
N LYS A 189 45.91 12.35 3.54
CA LYS A 189 46.56 12.55 4.85
C LYS A 189 48.03 12.12 4.81
N TRP A 190 48.32 10.96 4.21
CA TRP A 190 49.68 10.46 4.03
C TRP A 190 50.53 11.42 3.19
N GLU A 191 50.03 11.92 2.06
CA GLU A 191 50.74 12.90 1.22
C GLU A 191 51.03 14.19 2.00
N ARG A 192 50.04 14.69 2.74
CA ARG A 192 50.21 15.89 3.57
C ARG A 192 51.26 15.68 4.67
N ALA A 193 51.29 14.52 5.32
CA ALA A 193 52.30 14.18 6.31
C ALA A 193 53.70 14.14 5.68
N ALA A 194 53.86 13.48 4.53
CA ALA A 194 55.12 13.45 3.79
C ALA A 194 55.60 14.85 3.40
N ARG A 195 54.69 15.70 2.92
CA ARG A 195 54.99 17.10 2.61
C ARG A 195 55.44 17.91 3.83
N LEU A 196 54.81 17.68 5.00
CA LEU A 196 55.22 18.33 6.25
C LEU A 196 56.62 17.90 6.68
N ARG A 197 56.93 16.59 6.65
CA ARG A 197 58.28 16.08 6.97
C ARG A 197 59.34 16.68 6.05
N ALA A 198 59.10 16.66 4.74
CA ALA A 198 60.02 17.23 3.76
C ALA A 198 60.26 18.74 3.97
N TYR A 199 59.24 19.49 4.36
CA TYR A 199 59.39 20.91 4.70
C TYR A 199 60.22 21.10 5.97
N VAL A 200 59.95 20.33 7.03
CA VAL A 200 60.72 20.40 8.28
C VAL A 200 62.18 20.02 8.06
N ASP A 201 62.45 18.98 7.27
CA ASP A 201 63.81 18.58 6.90
C ASP A 201 64.55 19.69 6.12
N ALA A 202 63.84 20.41 5.24
CA ALA A 202 64.41 21.55 4.51
C ALA A 202 64.71 22.74 5.43
N VAL A 203 63.86 23.01 6.44
CA VAL A 203 64.08 24.06 7.45
C VAL A 203 65.30 23.72 8.31
N GLU A 204 65.40 22.48 8.80
CA GLU A 204 66.55 22.01 9.60
C GLU A 204 67.86 22.11 8.81
N HIS A 205 67.83 21.70 7.53
CA HIS A 205 68.99 21.77 6.66
C HIS A 205 69.46 23.21 6.42
N ALA A 206 68.54 24.14 6.17
CA ALA A 206 68.87 25.56 5.97
C ALA A 206 69.49 26.18 7.23
N ALA A 207 68.88 25.97 8.40
CA ALA A 207 69.37 26.50 9.68
C ALA A 207 70.75 25.92 10.05
N THR A 208 71.01 24.65 9.71
CA THR A 208 72.31 24.00 9.94
C THR A 208 73.41 24.62 9.07
N LEU A 209 73.11 24.99 7.83
CA LEU A 209 74.08 25.62 6.93
C LEU A 209 74.43 27.06 7.36
N GLU A 210 73.47 27.77 7.96
CA GLU A 210 73.61 29.16 8.39
C GLU A 210 74.11 29.30 9.85
N ASP A 211 74.32 28.17 10.56
CA ASP A 211 74.69 28.11 11.99
C ASP A 211 73.65 28.79 12.91
N GLU A 212 72.38 28.74 12.51
CA GLU A 212 71.22 29.36 13.20
C GLU A 212 70.32 28.33 13.90
N LEU A 213 70.87 27.15 14.24
CA LEU A 213 70.13 26.09 14.91
C LEU A 213 69.97 26.39 16.41
N THR A 214 68.94 27.15 16.77
CA THR A 214 68.61 27.49 18.16
C THR A 214 67.79 26.39 18.84
N ASP A 215 67.82 26.34 20.17
CA ASP A 215 67.02 25.38 20.96
C ASP A 215 65.51 25.50 20.67
N GLU A 216 65.00 26.73 20.48
CA GLU A 216 63.58 26.96 20.13
C GLU A 216 63.22 26.38 18.76
N LEU A 217 64.13 26.47 17.79
CA LEU A 217 63.92 25.88 16.47
C LEU A 217 63.97 24.35 16.52
N VAL A 218 64.85 23.77 17.33
CA VAL A 218 64.91 22.31 17.56
C VAL A 218 63.59 21.81 18.16
N ASP A 219 63.09 22.48 19.21
CA ASP A 219 61.80 22.14 19.82
C ASP A 219 60.63 22.23 18.81
N TRP A 220 60.66 23.25 17.94
CA TRP A 220 59.66 23.39 16.88
C TRP A 220 59.75 22.28 15.83
N ILE A 221 60.97 21.88 15.42
CA ILE A 221 61.22 20.78 14.47
C ILE A 221 60.64 19.47 15.02
N ASP A 222 60.93 19.14 16.29
CA ASP A 222 60.43 17.92 16.93
C ASP A 222 58.91 17.94 17.09
N TRP A 223 58.35 19.08 17.47
CA TRP A 223 56.90 19.28 17.50
C TRP A 223 56.28 19.06 16.10
N ALA A 224 56.83 19.67 15.06
CA ALA A 224 56.31 19.59 13.70
C ALA A 224 56.39 18.16 13.13
N ARG A 225 57.49 17.44 13.41
CA ARG A 225 57.62 16.01 13.08
C ARG A 225 56.56 15.17 13.78
N THR A 226 56.33 15.39 15.08
CA THR A 226 55.27 14.72 15.85
C THR A 226 53.88 14.97 15.24
N LYS A 227 53.58 16.20 14.80
CA LYS A 227 52.32 16.52 14.12
C LYS A 227 52.19 15.87 12.74
N ALA A 228 53.29 15.75 12.00
CA ALA A 228 53.29 15.04 10.72
C ALA A 228 53.03 13.54 10.93
N ASP A 229 53.62 12.94 11.95
CA ASP A 229 53.39 11.53 12.30
C ASP A 229 51.96 11.28 12.79
N TRP A 230 51.38 12.21 13.55
CA TRP A 230 49.96 12.15 13.91
C TRP A 230 49.00 12.23 12.72
N LEU A 231 49.33 13.02 11.71
CA LEU A 231 48.50 13.12 10.50
C LEU A 231 48.60 11.86 9.63
N ASP A 232 49.72 11.16 9.67
CA ASP A 232 50.02 10.02 8.80
C ASP A 232 49.19 8.78 9.19
N PRO A 233 48.27 8.29 8.32
CA PRO A 233 47.45 7.13 8.64
C PRO A 233 48.25 5.82 8.78
N MET A 234 49.51 5.78 8.33
CA MET A 234 50.39 4.62 8.49
C MET A 234 51.06 4.55 9.87
N ILE A 235 51.04 5.64 10.64
CA ILE A 235 51.64 5.71 11.97
C ILE A 235 50.54 5.76 13.02
N ARG A 236 50.58 4.81 13.97
CA ARG A 236 49.59 4.75 15.05
C ARG A 236 50.05 5.56 16.25
N VAL A 237 49.83 6.87 16.18
CA VAL A 237 50.09 7.80 17.27
C VAL A 237 48.84 8.66 17.52
N SER A 238 48.63 9.04 18.77
CA SER A 238 47.55 9.93 19.19
C SER A 238 48.13 11.26 19.65
N ASP A 239 47.46 12.35 19.36
CA ASP A 239 47.85 13.69 19.80
C ASP A 239 46.90 14.19 20.89
N LEU A 240 47.44 14.42 22.08
CA LEU A 240 46.64 14.79 23.25
C LEU A 240 45.85 16.09 23.08
N ILE A 241 46.27 16.99 22.18
CA ILE A 241 45.62 18.29 21.96
C ILE A 241 44.66 18.20 20.78
N LEU A 242 45.08 17.61 19.65
CA LEU A 242 44.28 17.58 18.43
C LEU A 242 43.21 16.46 18.42
N ASP A 243 43.38 15.40 19.22
CA ASP A 243 42.36 14.35 19.40
C ASP A 243 41.39 14.66 20.57
N ALA A 244 41.66 15.71 21.35
CA ALA A 244 40.78 16.10 22.44
C ALA A 244 39.45 16.65 21.91
N PRO A 245 38.30 16.34 22.55
CA PRO A 245 37.04 16.96 22.19
C PRO A 245 37.13 18.48 22.37
N GLU A 246 36.50 19.24 21.48
CA GLU A 246 36.44 20.69 21.63
C GLU A 246 35.88 21.06 23.01
N PRO A 247 36.56 21.93 23.77
CA PRO A 247 36.08 22.32 25.08
C PRO A 247 34.76 23.09 24.93
N GLU A 248 33.77 22.78 25.78
CA GLU A 248 32.52 23.52 25.81
C GLU A 248 32.78 24.99 26.12
N LYS A 249 32.10 25.89 25.39
CA LYS A 249 32.16 27.32 25.69
C LYS A 249 31.65 27.55 27.11
N PRO A 250 32.38 28.29 27.96
CA PRO A 250 31.92 28.59 29.31
C PRO A 250 30.53 29.24 29.24
N ALA A 251 29.55 28.64 29.92
CA ALA A 251 28.24 29.26 30.07
C ALA A 251 28.41 30.52 30.93
N LEU A 252 28.33 31.69 30.29
CA LEU A 252 28.27 32.97 30.99
C LEU A 252 26.86 33.13 31.57
N TRP A 253 26.71 32.79 32.84
CA TRP A 253 25.52 33.15 33.61
C TRP A 253 25.62 34.65 33.92
N TRP A 254 24.68 35.46 33.40
CA TRP A 254 24.45 36.84 33.81
C TRP A 254 23.05 37.00 34.38
#